data_AF-A0A7Y2HPC9-F1
#
_entry.id   AF-A0A7Y2HPC9-F1
#
_cell.length_a   1.000
_cell.length_b   1.000
_cell.length_c   1.000
_cell.angle_alpha   90.00
_cell.angle_beta   90.00
_cell.angle_gamma   90.00
#
_symmetry.space_group_name_H-M   'P 1'
#
loop_
_entity.id
_entity.type
_entity.pdbx_description
1 polymer ?
#
loop_
_entity_poly.entity_id
_entity_poly.type
_entity_poly.pdbx_seq_one_letter_code
_entity_poly.pdbx_strand_id
1 'polypeptide(L)'
;FCEARGRGPDDVAGWTDIPAVPTSAFKHLDLSPGRHEAVFETSGTTRGQARRGRHGVPSLALYRAASLPGLKSHMALAAGGMRILSLIPSVRDAPRSSLSTMMGFALDAFGAEGSGTFADPERGVDLGGFAAALDRAVDEAVPVWIAGTAFAFVHWIDAAAEGRATPVRLPEGSRIMETGGFKGRSREVSRGELYADITRLSGIPDRWIVNEYGMTELLSQFWDGPAGADDRRPPEERTHRPPPWMRSRVVDPVTLEERPLGRPGLLLHVDLANVGSVSAILTEDQGIALPDGTIRVLGRSPGAEPRGCSLALEDLLEARR
;
A
#
# COMPACT_ATOMS: atom_id res chain seq x y z
N PHE A 1 14.80 1.17 -24.19
CA PHE A 1 15.10 0.31 -23.02
C PHE A 1 14.92 -1.17 -23.30
N CYS A 2 13.70 -1.66 -23.55
CA CYS A 2 13.46 -3.08 -23.82
C CYS A 2 14.23 -3.58 -25.06
N GLU A 3 14.19 -2.82 -26.16
CA GLU A 3 14.97 -3.09 -27.38
C GLU A 3 16.49 -3.14 -27.11
N ALA A 4 17.01 -2.21 -26.32
CA ALA A 4 18.43 -2.19 -25.93
C ALA A 4 18.83 -3.41 -25.09
N ARG A 5 17.86 -4.06 -24.43
CA ARG A 5 18.02 -5.34 -23.71
C ARG A 5 17.69 -6.56 -24.59
N GLY A 6 17.44 -6.37 -25.88
CA GLY A 6 17.10 -7.45 -26.81
C GLY A 6 15.78 -8.15 -26.46
N ARG A 7 14.82 -7.44 -25.87
CA ARG A 7 13.51 -7.97 -25.51
C ARG A 7 12.40 -7.20 -26.21
N GLY A 8 11.88 -7.75 -27.30
CA GLY A 8 10.66 -7.28 -27.97
C GLY A 8 9.44 -8.14 -27.63
N PRO A 9 8.23 -7.75 -28.09
CA PRO A 9 7.01 -8.55 -27.92
C PRO A 9 7.13 -9.99 -28.46
N ASP A 10 7.91 -10.18 -29.53
CA ASP A 10 8.12 -11.49 -30.15
C ASP A 10 9.13 -12.37 -29.40
N ASP A 11 9.95 -11.79 -28.52
CA ASP A 11 11.02 -12.48 -27.77
C ASP A 11 10.63 -12.86 -26.33
N VAL A 12 9.45 -12.43 -25.88
CA VAL A 12 8.94 -12.65 -24.52
C VAL A 12 8.09 -13.92 -24.50
N ALA A 13 8.60 -14.98 -23.87
CA ALA A 13 7.88 -16.24 -23.71
C ALA A 13 7.11 -16.30 -22.38
N GLY A 14 7.53 -15.52 -21.38
CA GLY A 14 6.88 -15.44 -20.09
C GLY A 14 7.08 -14.09 -19.39
N TRP A 15 6.26 -13.85 -18.37
CA TRP A 15 6.27 -12.61 -17.59
C TRP A 15 7.64 -12.31 -16.92
N THR A 16 8.48 -13.32 -16.72
CA THR A 16 9.84 -13.17 -16.16
C THR A 16 10.85 -12.59 -17.14
N ASP A 17 10.56 -12.64 -18.45
CA ASP A 17 11.42 -12.08 -19.51
C ASP A 17 11.26 -10.57 -19.66
N ILE A 18 10.18 -10.00 -19.09
CA ILE A 18 9.87 -8.57 -19.19
C ILE A 18 10.91 -7.78 -18.38
N PRO A 19 11.71 -6.88 -19.01
CA PRO A 19 12.65 -6.04 -18.29
C PRO A 19 11.95 -5.16 -17.27
N ALA A 20 12.37 -5.24 -16.00
CA ALA A 20 11.80 -4.42 -14.94
C ALA A 20 12.43 -3.04 -14.88
N VAL A 21 11.60 -2.03 -14.60
CA VAL A 21 12.00 -0.64 -14.42
C VAL A 21 12.10 -0.35 -12.92
N PRO A 22 13.19 0.25 -12.43
CA PRO A 22 13.31 0.61 -11.03
C PRO A 22 12.32 1.71 -10.66
N THR A 23 11.73 1.67 -9.45
CA THR A 23 10.81 2.71 -8.96
C THR A 23 11.45 4.11 -8.96
N SER A 24 12.77 4.21 -8.81
CA SER A 24 13.51 5.47 -8.91
C SER A 24 13.34 6.17 -10.26
N ALA A 25 13.10 5.43 -11.36
CA ALA A 25 12.89 5.99 -12.69
C ALA A 25 11.67 6.92 -12.77
N PHE A 26 10.63 6.68 -11.97
CA PHE A 26 9.44 7.54 -11.90
C PHE A 26 9.75 8.96 -11.41
N LYS A 27 10.91 9.18 -10.77
CA LYS A 27 11.40 10.52 -10.36
C LYS A 27 12.02 11.30 -11.53
N HIS A 28 12.40 10.61 -12.61
CA HIS A 28 13.23 11.15 -13.68
C HIS A 28 12.52 11.15 -15.04
N LEU A 29 11.56 10.25 -15.23
CA LEU A 29 10.92 9.98 -16.52
C LEU A 29 9.40 9.97 -16.38
N ASP A 30 8.73 10.40 -17.45
CA ASP A 30 7.32 10.09 -17.65
C ASP A 30 7.23 8.72 -18.31
N LEU A 31 6.79 7.73 -17.52
CA LEU A 31 6.79 6.31 -17.89
C LEU A 31 5.40 5.85 -18.39
N SER A 32 4.58 6.80 -18.84
CA SER A 32 3.21 6.55 -19.30
C SER A 32 2.95 7.27 -20.62
N PRO A 33 2.75 6.54 -21.75
CA PRO A 33 2.49 7.19 -23.03
C PRO A 33 1.12 7.90 -23.05
N GLY A 34 1.04 9.00 -23.78
CA GLY A 34 -0.23 9.65 -24.10
C GLY A 34 -0.84 10.47 -22.96
N ARG A 35 -2.18 10.54 -22.94
CA ARG A 35 -2.96 11.35 -21.99
C ARG A 35 -3.26 10.55 -20.73
N HIS A 36 -3.02 11.16 -19.58
CA HIS A 36 -3.37 10.59 -18.27
C HIS A 36 -4.68 11.18 -17.74
N GLU A 37 -5.54 10.33 -17.17
CA GLU A 37 -6.72 10.77 -16.42
C GLU A 37 -6.32 11.29 -15.03
N ALA A 38 -5.30 10.65 -14.42
CA ALA A 38 -4.72 11.09 -13.16
C ALA A 38 -3.19 10.98 -13.20
N VAL A 39 -2.52 11.76 -12.35
CA VAL A 39 -1.09 11.58 -12.07
C VAL A 39 -0.91 11.51 -10.57
N PHE A 40 -0.39 10.39 -10.08
CA PHE A 40 -0.11 10.17 -8.67
C PHE A 40 1.36 10.45 -8.35
N GLU A 41 1.63 10.88 -7.12
CA GLU A 41 2.96 11.29 -6.69
C GLU A 41 3.38 10.56 -5.41
N THR A 42 4.58 9.98 -5.41
CA THR A 42 5.15 9.30 -4.24
C THR A 42 5.25 10.26 -3.05
N SER A 43 5.06 9.85 -1.80
CA SER A 43 5.32 10.74 -0.65
C SER A 43 6.79 11.17 -0.63
N GLY A 44 7.04 12.49 -0.71
CA GLY A 44 8.40 13.04 -0.78
C GLY A 44 9.18 12.80 0.52
N THR A 45 10.49 12.52 0.41
CA THR A 45 11.37 12.54 1.59
C THR A 45 11.71 13.98 1.97
N THR A 46 12.13 14.20 3.21
CA THR A 46 12.50 15.50 3.80
C THR A 46 13.60 16.29 3.05
N ARG A 47 14.13 15.75 1.93
CA ARG A 47 15.16 16.37 1.06
C ARG A 47 14.60 17.05 -0.20
N GLY A 48 13.34 17.51 -0.16
CA GLY A 48 12.82 18.51 -1.09
C GLY A 48 11.71 18.02 -2.01
N GLN A 49 10.68 18.85 -2.16
CA GLN A 49 9.50 18.65 -3.02
C GLN A 49 9.85 18.45 -4.51
N ALA A 50 11.08 18.77 -4.94
CA ALA A 50 11.50 18.79 -6.35
C ALA A 50 11.84 17.41 -6.98
N ARG A 51 11.67 16.29 -6.27
CA ARG A 51 12.03 14.94 -6.77
C ARG A 51 11.03 13.82 -6.43
N ARG A 52 9.73 14.13 -6.36
CA ARG A 52 8.70 13.09 -6.18
C ARG A 52 8.59 12.24 -7.45
N GLY A 53 8.48 10.93 -7.30
CA GLY A 53 8.12 10.05 -8.41
C GLY A 53 6.70 10.34 -8.88
N ARG A 54 6.46 10.31 -10.18
CA ARG A 54 5.15 10.57 -10.80
C ARG A 54 4.69 9.36 -11.60
N HIS A 55 3.50 8.86 -11.33
CA HIS A 55 2.87 7.77 -12.08
C HIS A 55 1.64 8.32 -12.82
N GLY A 56 1.73 8.43 -14.15
CA GLY A 56 0.60 8.78 -14.99
C GLY A 56 -0.31 7.57 -15.21
N VAL A 57 -1.59 7.75 -14.90
CA VAL A 57 -2.61 6.70 -14.97
C VAL A 57 -3.60 7.04 -16.08
N PRO A 58 -3.65 6.24 -17.17
CA PRO A 58 -4.54 6.52 -18.30
C PRO A 58 -6.03 6.37 -17.98
N SER A 59 -6.39 5.50 -17.03
CA SER A 59 -7.79 5.20 -16.69
C SER A 59 -7.95 4.92 -15.19
N LEU A 60 -8.71 5.78 -14.50
CA LEU A 60 -9.11 5.55 -13.11
C LEU A 60 -10.13 4.42 -13.00
N ALA A 61 -10.89 4.14 -14.06
CA ALA A 61 -11.83 3.02 -14.08
C ALA A 61 -11.11 1.68 -13.91
N LEU A 62 -9.92 1.51 -14.51
CA LEU A 62 -9.11 0.32 -14.32
C LEU A 62 -8.53 0.25 -12.90
N TYR A 63 -8.02 1.36 -12.37
CA TYR A 63 -7.53 1.39 -10.99
C TYR A 63 -8.64 1.00 -10.01
N ARG A 64 -9.84 1.56 -10.18
CA ARG A 64 -11.02 1.21 -9.40
C ARG A 64 -11.36 -0.28 -9.53
N ALA A 65 -11.36 -0.82 -10.74
CA ALA A 65 -11.63 -2.24 -10.98
C ALA A 65 -10.58 -3.18 -10.35
N ALA A 66 -9.32 -2.76 -10.29
CA ALA A 66 -8.24 -3.53 -9.65
C ALA A 66 -8.30 -3.47 -8.12
N SER A 67 -8.64 -2.32 -7.53
CA SER A 67 -8.64 -2.16 -6.07
C SER A 67 -9.86 -2.77 -5.38
N LEU A 68 -11.06 -2.59 -5.94
CA LEU A 68 -12.31 -2.96 -5.25
C LEU A 68 -12.42 -4.44 -4.86
N PRO A 69 -12.01 -5.42 -5.70
CA PRO A 69 -12.07 -6.83 -5.32
C PRO A 69 -11.25 -7.14 -4.06
N GLY A 70 -10.02 -6.61 -3.99
CA GLY A 70 -9.12 -6.81 -2.85
C GLY A 70 -9.68 -6.19 -1.56
N LEU A 71 -10.15 -4.95 -1.64
CA LEU A 71 -10.81 -4.26 -0.53
C LEU A 71 -12.02 -5.06 -0.01
N LYS A 72 -12.88 -5.52 -0.92
CA LYS A 72 -14.10 -6.27 -0.58
C LYS A 72 -13.78 -7.61 0.09
N SER A 73 -12.87 -8.39 -0.50
CA SER A 73 -12.57 -9.74 -0.01
C SER A 73 -11.80 -9.70 1.31
N HIS A 74 -10.77 -8.85 1.41
CA HIS A 74 -9.89 -8.84 2.58
C HIS A 74 -10.50 -8.10 3.75
N MET A 75 -11.39 -7.13 3.54
CA MET A 75 -12.15 -6.51 4.64
C MET A 75 -13.46 -7.24 4.98
N ALA A 76 -13.69 -8.40 4.35
CA ALA A 76 -14.87 -9.26 4.57
C ALA A 76 -16.19 -8.48 4.50
N LEU A 77 -16.36 -7.66 3.46
CA LEU A 77 -17.51 -6.76 3.33
C LEU A 77 -18.75 -7.50 2.81
N ALA A 78 -19.86 -7.33 3.52
CA ALA A 78 -21.17 -7.80 3.08
C ALA A 78 -21.77 -6.90 1.98
N ALA A 79 -22.87 -7.34 1.37
CA ALA A 79 -23.51 -6.60 0.27
C ALA A 79 -23.99 -5.18 0.65
N GLY A 80 -24.29 -4.92 1.92
CA GLY A 80 -24.72 -3.61 2.42
C GLY A 80 -23.59 -2.63 2.73
N GLY A 81 -22.33 -2.99 2.47
CA GLY A 81 -21.18 -2.16 2.84
C GLY A 81 -20.91 -2.15 4.34
N MET A 82 -20.19 -1.14 4.80
CA MET A 82 -19.80 -0.95 6.19
C MET A 82 -19.55 0.53 6.49
N ARG A 83 -19.71 0.96 7.74
CA ARG A 83 -19.32 2.32 8.13
C ARG A 83 -17.79 2.46 8.09
N ILE A 84 -17.28 3.24 7.15
CA ILE A 84 -15.83 3.42 6.93
C ILE A 84 -15.37 4.70 7.61
N LEU A 85 -14.42 4.59 8.54
CA LEU A 85 -13.77 5.71 9.21
C LEU A 85 -12.32 5.80 8.71
N SER A 86 -12.08 6.70 7.76
CA SER A 86 -10.78 6.80 7.10
C SER A 86 -9.88 7.84 7.78
N LEU A 87 -8.70 7.42 8.22
CA LEU A 87 -7.58 8.26 8.67
C LEU A 87 -6.60 8.55 7.52
N ILE A 88 -7.07 8.44 6.27
CA ILE A 88 -6.34 8.77 5.05
C ILE A 88 -7.02 10.00 4.45
N PRO A 89 -6.26 11.05 4.06
CA PRO A 89 -6.86 12.24 3.46
C PRO A 89 -7.72 11.92 2.24
N SER A 90 -8.79 12.69 2.06
CA SER A 90 -9.76 12.46 0.98
C SER A 90 -9.14 12.70 -0.40
N VAL A 91 -9.72 12.12 -1.45
CA VAL A 91 -9.28 12.37 -2.84
C VAL A 91 -9.41 13.85 -3.24
N ARG A 92 -10.33 14.59 -2.61
CA ARG A 92 -10.48 16.04 -2.84
C ARG A 92 -9.29 16.81 -2.27
N ASP A 93 -8.85 16.44 -1.07
CA ASP A 93 -7.81 17.18 -0.35
C ASP A 93 -6.40 16.69 -0.76
N ALA A 94 -6.27 15.44 -1.23
CA ALA A 94 -5.04 14.85 -1.75
C ALA A 94 -5.22 14.17 -3.13
N PRO A 95 -5.56 14.93 -4.20
CA PRO A 95 -5.87 14.36 -5.52
C PRO A 95 -4.68 13.69 -6.24
N ARG A 96 -3.45 13.93 -5.75
CA ARG A 96 -2.22 13.32 -6.24
C ARG A 96 -1.83 12.05 -5.47
N SER A 97 -2.63 11.60 -4.51
CA SER A 97 -2.38 10.40 -3.72
C SER A 97 -3.16 9.22 -4.29
N SER A 98 -2.46 8.17 -4.72
CA SER A 98 -3.09 6.91 -5.17
C SER A 98 -3.90 6.28 -4.04
N LEU A 99 -3.34 6.25 -2.83
CA LEU A 99 -4.01 5.72 -1.63
C LEU A 99 -5.31 6.48 -1.30
N SER A 100 -5.29 7.82 -1.37
CA SER A 100 -6.48 8.65 -1.15
C SER A 100 -7.54 8.40 -2.21
N THR A 101 -7.13 8.16 -3.45
CA THR A 101 -8.02 7.81 -4.57
C THR A 101 -8.65 6.44 -4.35
N MET A 102 -7.86 5.43 -3.99
CA MET A 102 -8.34 4.08 -3.67
C MET A 102 -9.34 4.09 -2.51
N MET A 103 -9.04 4.85 -1.46
CA MET A 103 -9.95 5.00 -0.33
C MET A 103 -11.24 5.72 -0.73
N GLY A 104 -11.17 6.69 -1.65
CA GLY A 104 -12.34 7.29 -2.28
C GLY A 104 -13.21 6.26 -3.01
N PHE A 105 -12.61 5.31 -3.73
CA PHE A 105 -13.35 4.22 -4.37
C PHE A 105 -14.06 3.32 -3.35
N ALA A 106 -13.41 3.00 -2.23
CA ALA A 106 -14.01 2.19 -1.17
C ALA A 106 -15.16 2.92 -0.45
N LEU A 107 -15.01 4.21 -0.16
CA LEU A 107 -16.08 5.03 0.42
C LEU A 107 -17.29 5.09 -0.50
N ASP A 108 -17.08 5.28 -1.81
CA ASP A 108 -18.13 5.29 -2.82
C ASP A 108 -18.80 3.92 -3.00
N ALA A 109 -18.03 2.84 -3.05
CA ALA A 109 -18.56 1.51 -3.33
C ALA A 109 -19.13 0.77 -2.10
N PHE A 110 -18.60 1.04 -0.91
CA PHE A 110 -18.86 0.25 0.30
C PHE A 110 -19.19 1.09 1.54
N GLY A 111 -19.15 2.42 1.46
CA GLY A 111 -19.45 3.28 2.60
C GLY A 111 -20.93 3.25 2.98
N ALA A 112 -21.22 2.86 4.22
CA ALA A 112 -22.55 2.97 4.80
C ALA A 112 -22.76 4.37 5.45
N GLU A 113 -23.98 4.64 5.93
CA GLU A 113 -24.28 5.84 6.70
C GLU A 113 -23.31 6.04 7.86
N GLY A 114 -22.84 7.27 8.06
CA GLY A 114 -21.83 7.62 9.06
C GLY A 114 -20.38 7.35 8.65
N SER A 115 -20.13 6.94 7.40
CA SER A 115 -18.77 6.88 6.85
C SER A 115 -18.18 8.29 6.69
N GLY A 116 -16.87 8.42 6.82
CA GLY A 116 -16.19 9.71 6.70
C GLY A 116 -14.67 9.63 6.68
N THR A 117 -14.05 10.78 6.39
CA THR A 117 -12.60 10.98 6.42
C THR A 117 -12.24 11.92 7.58
N PHE A 118 -11.25 11.51 8.37
CA PHE A 118 -10.78 12.19 9.59
C PHE A 118 -9.27 12.46 9.51
N ALA A 119 -8.81 12.83 8.32
CA ALA A 119 -7.42 13.20 8.08
C ALA A 119 -7.33 14.31 7.06
N ASP A 120 -6.42 15.25 7.32
CA ASP A 120 -6.11 16.38 6.47
C ASP A 120 -4.61 16.33 6.11
N PRO A 121 -4.22 16.61 4.86
CA PRO A 121 -2.83 16.55 4.43
C PRO A 121 -1.89 17.50 5.19
N GLU A 122 -2.39 18.64 5.67
CA GLU A 122 -1.61 19.67 6.35
C GLU A 122 -1.73 19.57 7.87
N ARG A 123 -2.93 19.30 8.37
CA ARG A 123 -3.25 19.28 9.82
C ARG A 123 -3.06 17.91 10.45
N GLY A 124 -2.98 16.84 9.65
CA GLY A 124 -2.89 15.46 10.13
C GLY A 124 -4.25 14.88 10.53
N VAL A 125 -4.26 13.97 11.50
CA VAL A 125 -5.47 13.25 11.93
C VAL A 125 -6.38 14.17 12.76
N ASP A 126 -7.65 14.28 12.37
CA ASP A 126 -8.70 14.93 13.16
C ASP A 126 -9.15 13.98 14.29
N LEU A 127 -8.38 13.99 15.38
CA LEU A 127 -8.64 13.13 16.54
C LEU A 127 -9.99 13.42 17.20
N GLY A 128 -10.46 14.67 17.18
CA GLY A 128 -11.73 15.05 17.78
C GLY A 128 -12.92 14.53 16.98
N GLY A 129 -12.92 14.76 15.67
CA GLY A 129 -13.94 14.22 14.77
C GLY A 129 -13.92 12.70 14.74
N PHE A 130 -12.73 12.09 14.74
CA PHE A 130 -12.58 10.64 14.78
C PHE A 130 -13.13 10.04 16.08
N ALA A 131 -12.80 10.60 17.24
CA ALA A 131 -13.34 10.15 18.53
C ALA A 131 -14.87 10.22 18.55
N ALA A 132 -15.46 11.34 18.10
CA ALA A 132 -16.91 11.47 18.03
C ALA A 132 -17.58 10.44 17.08
N ALA A 133 -16.90 10.04 16.01
CA ALA A 133 -17.39 9.00 15.12
C ALA A 133 -17.28 7.59 15.72
N LEU A 134 -16.22 7.32 16.50
CA LEU A 134 -16.06 6.08 17.26
C LEU A 134 -17.14 5.97 18.34
N ASP A 135 -17.35 7.03 19.12
CA ASP A 135 -18.38 7.07 20.19
C ASP A 135 -19.78 6.81 19.61
N ARG A 136 -20.10 7.46 18.49
CA ARG A 136 -21.36 7.22 17.79
C ARG A 136 -21.52 5.77 17.33
N ALA A 137 -20.46 5.15 16.81
CA ALA A 137 -20.49 3.75 16.42
C ALA A 137 -20.73 2.80 17.60
N VAL A 138 -20.18 3.13 18.77
CA VAL A 138 -20.44 2.41 20.03
C VAL A 138 -21.89 2.59 20.47
N ASP A 139 -22.39 3.82 20.52
CA ASP A 139 -23.76 4.14 20.94
C ASP A 139 -24.81 3.48 20.04
N GLU A 140 -24.56 3.43 18.74
CA GLU A 140 -25.44 2.79 17.76
C GLU A 140 -25.23 1.27 17.64
N ALA A 141 -24.22 0.71 18.31
CA ALA A 141 -23.78 -0.67 18.20
C ALA A 141 -23.50 -1.12 16.73
N VAL A 142 -22.99 -0.21 15.90
CA VAL A 142 -22.67 -0.46 14.49
C VAL A 142 -21.17 -0.74 14.32
N PRO A 143 -20.78 -1.88 13.72
CA PRO A 143 -19.36 -2.16 13.50
C PRO A 143 -18.77 -1.24 12.43
N VAL A 144 -17.49 -0.88 12.59
CA VAL A 144 -16.77 0.03 11.70
C VAL A 144 -15.57 -0.60 11.01
N TRP A 145 -15.25 -0.13 9.81
CA TRP A 145 -13.97 -0.34 9.15
C TRP A 145 -13.13 0.92 9.30
N ILE A 146 -12.06 0.85 10.10
CA ILE A 146 -11.09 1.94 10.23
C ILE A 146 -9.96 1.71 9.23
N ALA A 147 -9.67 2.68 8.37
CA ALA A 147 -8.59 2.59 7.39
C ALA A 147 -7.55 3.68 7.65
N GLY A 148 -6.28 3.32 7.81
CA GLY A 148 -5.25 4.28 8.17
C GLY A 148 -3.85 3.85 7.76
N THR A 149 -2.94 4.82 7.71
CA THR A 149 -1.51 4.48 7.62
C THR A 149 -0.97 4.11 9.00
N ALA A 150 0.11 3.32 9.08
CA ALA A 150 0.82 3.08 10.33
C ALA A 150 1.10 4.38 11.11
N PHE A 151 1.48 5.45 10.40
CA PHE A 151 1.70 6.77 10.96
C PHE A 151 0.43 7.38 11.59
N ALA A 152 -0.72 7.29 10.91
CA ALA A 152 -1.99 7.78 11.45
C ALA A 152 -2.40 7.02 12.73
N PHE A 153 -2.17 5.71 12.77
CA PHE A 153 -2.43 4.91 13.97
C PHE A 153 -1.47 5.26 15.11
N VAL A 154 -0.17 5.47 14.84
CA VAL A 154 0.78 5.97 15.85
C VAL A 154 0.34 7.31 16.42
N HIS A 155 -0.14 8.23 15.57
CA HIS A 155 -0.70 9.51 16.03
C HIS A 155 -1.89 9.35 16.98
N TRP A 156 -2.79 8.39 16.71
CA TRP A 156 -3.89 8.07 17.60
C TRP A 156 -3.41 7.44 18.92
N ILE A 157 -2.41 6.56 18.85
CA ILE A 157 -1.81 5.92 20.03
C ILE A 157 -1.11 6.94 20.94
N ASP A 158 -0.30 7.82 20.37
CA ASP A 158 0.41 8.86 21.12
C ASP A 158 -0.60 9.85 21.73
N ALA A 159 -1.68 10.19 21.02
CA ALA A 159 -2.76 10.98 21.57
C ALA A 159 -3.41 10.33 22.79
N ALA A 160 -3.61 9.01 22.77
CA ALA A 160 -4.15 8.30 23.92
C ALA A 160 -3.17 8.26 25.10
N ALA A 161 -1.87 8.08 24.84
CA ALA A 161 -0.83 8.13 25.87
C ALA A 161 -0.75 9.51 26.55
N GLU A 162 -1.04 10.58 25.80
CA GLU A 162 -1.10 11.96 26.31
C GLU A 162 -2.46 12.33 26.94
N GLY A 163 -3.41 11.41 27.02
CA GLY A 163 -4.75 11.66 27.57
C GLY A 163 -5.67 12.50 26.66
N ARG A 164 -5.30 12.68 25.39
CA ARG A 164 -6.06 13.39 24.35
C ARG A 164 -6.99 12.49 23.53
N ALA A 165 -6.91 11.18 23.74
CA ALA A 165 -7.83 10.19 23.19
C ALA A 165 -8.11 9.09 24.23
N THR A 166 -9.32 8.54 24.22
CA THR A 166 -9.74 7.49 25.16
C THR A 166 -9.82 6.14 24.46
N PRO A 167 -9.43 5.04 25.12
CA PRO A 167 -9.73 3.70 24.62
C PRO A 167 -11.23 3.51 24.46
N VAL A 168 -11.63 2.90 23.35
CA VAL A 168 -13.02 2.53 23.04
C VAL A 168 -13.13 1.01 22.87
N ARG A 169 -14.34 0.48 23.01
CA ARG A 169 -14.66 -0.93 22.74
C ARG A 169 -15.61 -0.96 21.56
N LEU A 170 -15.06 -1.11 20.36
CA LEU A 170 -15.88 -1.08 19.15
C LEU A 170 -16.75 -2.35 19.04
N PRO A 171 -17.93 -2.25 18.41
CA PRO A 171 -18.84 -3.39 18.25
C PRO A 171 -18.18 -4.57 17.53
N GLU A 172 -18.63 -5.78 17.86
CA GLU A 172 -18.15 -7.01 17.23
C GLU A 172 -18.29 -6.94 15.70
N GLY A 173 -17.26 -7.44 15.01
CA GLY A 173 -17.14 -7.29 13.56
C GLY A 173 -16.49 -5.96 13.16
N SER A 174 -16.09 -5.07 14.06
CA SER A 174 -15.22 -3.96 13.66
C SER A 174 -13.85 -4.47 13.20
N ARG A 175 -13.26 -3.78 12.23
CA ARG A 175 -12.03 -4.23 11.53
C ARG A 175 -11.18 -3.06 11.08
N ILE A 176 -9.90 -3.32 10.89
CA ILE A 176 -8.91 -2.30 10.59
C ILE A 176 -8.14 -2.68 9.33
N MET A 177 -7.98 -1.70 8.43
CA MET A 177 -7.00 -1.76 7.36
C MET A 177 -5.83 -0.84 7.75
N GLU A 178 -4.64 -1.41 7.81
CA GLU A 178 -3.40 -0.69 8.04
C GLU A 178 -2.49 -0.78 6.81
N THR A 179 -1.88 0.34 6.43
CA THR A 179 -1.03 0.44 5.24
C THR A 179 0.15 1.41 5.44
N GLY A 180 1.07 1.42 4.49
CA GLY A 180 2.20 2.32 4.45
C GLY A 180 3.32 1.91 5.41
N GLY A 181 4.29 2.81 5.59
CA GLY A 181 5.45 2.56 6.45
C GLY A 181 5.75 3.72 7.38
N PHE A 182 6.58 3.46 8.39
CA PHE A 182 7.07 4.42 9.39
C PHE A 182 8.04 5.44 8.77
N LYS A 183 7.59 6.30 7.86
CA LYS A 183 8.47 7.29 7.24
C LYS A 183 8.32 8.64 7.92
N GLY A 184 9.28 8.97 8.78
CA GLY A 184 9.66 10.37 9.01
C GLY A 184 9.54 10.97 10.42
N ARG A 185 9.35 10.22 11.52
CA ARG A 185 9.46 10.72 12.92
C ARG A 185 9.67 9.62 13.97
N SER A 186 9.93 10.05 15.22
CA SER A 186 10.85 9.55 16.26
C SER A 186 10.76 8.12 16.83
N ARG A 187 9.85 7.25 16.37
CA ARG A 187 9.68 5.91 16.97
C ARG A 187 9.60 4.83 15.89
N GLU A 188 10.57 3.92 15.89
CA GLU A 188 10.47 2.66 15.15
C GLU A 188 9.59 1.73 15.99
N VAL A 189 8.34 1.52 15.56
CA VAL A 189 7.38 0.63 16.23
C VAL A 189 7.32 -0.66 15.44
N SER A 190 7.48 -1.80 16.09
CA SER A 190 7.24 -3.09 15.42
C SER A 190 5.76 -3.22 15.04
N ARG A 191 5.46 -4.05 14.03
CA ARG A 191 4.05 -4.29 13.64
C ARG A 191 3.25 -4.92 14.79
N GLY A 192 3.87 -5.82 15.55
CA GLY A 192 3.30 -6.45 16.74
C GLY A 192 2.95 -5.44 17.82
N GLU A 193 3.84 -4.51 18.14
CA GLU A 193 3.55 -3.43 19.10
C GLU A 193 2.43 -2.52 18.61
N LEU A 194 2.47 -2.14 17.32
CA LEU A 194 1.41 -1.33 16.70
C LEU A 194 0.05 -2.03 16.84
N TYR A 195 -0.03 -3.33 16.54
CA TYR A 195 -1.29 -4.08 16.56
C TYR A 195 -1.78 -4.32 18.00
N ALA A 196 -0.86 -4.53 18.94
CA ALA A 196 -1.20 -4.62 20.36
C ALA A 196 -1.77 -3.30 20.89
N ASP A 197 -1.17 -2.16 20.54
CA ASP A 197 -1.66 -0.84 20.93
C ASP A 197 -3.01 -0.52 20.27
N ILE A 198 -3.15 -0.78 18.97
CA ILE A 198 -4.44 -0.64 18.27
C ILE A 198 -5.51 -1.51 18.94
N THR A 199 -5.20 -2.77 19.26
CA THR A 199 -6.13 -3.69 19.92
C THR A 199 -6.56 -3.14 21.28
N ARG A 200 -5.60 -2.62 22.07
CA ARG A 200 -5.87 -2.03 23.38
C ARG A 200 -6.79 -0.81 23.30
N LEU A 201 -6.58 0.04 22.29
CA LEU A 201 -7.35 1.28 22.10
C LEU A 201 -8.71 1.09 21.45
N SER A 202 -8.86 0.10 20.58
CA SER A 202 -10.08 -0.09 19.79
C SER A 202 -10.96 -1.23 20.29
N GLY A 203 -10.38 -2.19 21.03
CA GLY A 203 -11.00 -3.48 21.34
C GLY A 203 -11.04 -4.47 20.17
N ILE A 204 -10.50 -4.11 19.00
CA ILE A 204 -10.47 -4.96 17.81
C ILE A 204 -9.28 -5.92 17.89
N PRO A 205 -9.48 -7.25 17.90
CA PRO A 205 -8.38 -8.21 17.93
C PRO A 205 -7.49 -8.14 16.69
N ASP A 206 -6.22 -8.48 16.84
CA ASP A 206 -5.20 -8.49 15.78
C ASP A 206 -5.58 -9.25 14.50
N ARG A 207 -6.37 -10.32 14.58
CA ARG A 207 -6.87 -11.07 13.42
C ARG A 207 -7.84 -10.27 12.54
N TRP A 208 -8.38 -9.17 13.07
CA TRP A 208 -9.25 -8.22 12.36
C TRP A 208 -8.49 -6.97 11.89
N ILE A 209 -7.17 -6.93 12.08
CA ILE A 209 -6.27 -5.93 11.51
C ILE A 209 -5.61 -6.55 10.27
N VAL A 210 -5.90 -5.98 9.11
CA VAL A 210 -5.41 -6.44 7.81
C VAL A 210 -4.37 -5.45 7.31
N ASN A 211 -3.16 -5.93 7.05
CA ASN A 211 -2.14 -5.11 6.39
C ASN A 211 -2.33 -5.10 4.87
N GLU A 212 -2.24 -3.92 4.28
CA GLU A 212 -2.15 -3.73 2.85
C GLU A 212 -0.75 -3.24 2.48
N TYR A 213 -0.19 -3.82 1.43
CA TYR A 213 1.08 -3.42 0.84
C TYR A 213 0.85 -2.97 -0.61
N GLY A 214 1.24 -1.74 -0.87
CA GLY A 214 1.15 -1.10 -2.17
C GLY A 214 2.12 0.07 -2.28
N MET A 215 2.12 0.72 -3.44
CA MET A 215 2.93 1.90 -3.71
C MET A 215 2.32 2.73 -4.83
N THR A 216 2.82 3.95 -5.03
CA THR A 216 2.29 4.85 -6.06
C THR A 216 2.47 4.29 -7.46
N GLU A 217 3.56 3.54 -7.67
CA GLU A 217 3.93 2.94 -8.94
C GLU A 217 3.07 1.71 -9.29
N LEU A 218 2.29 1.15 -8.36
CA LEU A 218 1.43 -0.01 -8.58
C LEU A 218 -0.05 0.38 -8.49
N LEU A 219 -0.88 -0.15 -9.41
CA LEU A 219 -2.34 -0.01 -9.34
C LEU A 219 -3.00 -1.19 -8.62
N SER A 220 -2.30 -2.30 -8.45
CA SER A 220 -2.71 -3.43 -7.62
C SER A 220 -2.11 -3.35 -6.21
N GLN A 221 -2.82 -3.94 -5.25
CA GLN A 221 -2.44 -4.00 -3.84
C GLN A 221 -2.27 -5.45 -3.40
N PHE A 222 -1.27 -5.71 -2.57
CA PHE A 222 -1.14 -6.97 -1.87
C PHE A 222 -1.80 -6.87 -0.51
N TRP A 223 -2.37 -7.96 -0.04
CA TRP A 223 -3.11 -7.98 1.20
C TRP A 223 -2.65 -9.11 2.10
N ASP A 224 -2.56 -8.85 3.38
CA ASP A 224 -2.60 -9.90 4.40
C ASP A 224 -3.89 -10.74 4.26
N GLY A 225 -4.02 -11.81 5.05
CA GLY A 225 -5.23 -12.64 5.08
C GLY A 225 -6.52 -11.82 5.32
N PRO A 226 -7.69 -12.33 4.89
CA PRO A 226 -8.96 -11.66 5.13
C PRO A 226 -9.21 -11.40 6.62
N ALA A 227 -9.84 -10.27 6.95
CA ALA A 227 -10.19 -9.89 8.30
C ALA A 227 -10.99 -11.01 8.99
N GLY A 228 -10.51 -11.45 10.15
CA GLY A 228 -11.08 -12.54 10.93
C GLY A 228 -10.53 -13.93 10.59
N ALA A 229 -9.64 -14.07 9.61
CA ALA A 229 -8.98 -15.34 9.30
C ALA A 229 -8.12 -15.83 10.50
N ASP A 230 -8.05 -17.16 10.69
CA ASP A 230 -7.19 -17.80 11.70
C ASP A 230 -5.73 -17.88 11.20
N ASP A 231 -5.09 -16.72 11.04
CA ASP A 231 -3.65 -16.63 10.82
C ASP A 231 -2.93 -16.46 12.16
N ARG A 232 -2.31 -17.55 12.62
CA ARG A 232 -1.61 -17.60 13.92
C ARG A 232 -0.17 -17.12 13.86
N ARG A 233 0.29 -16.64 12.71
CA ARG A 233 1.63 -16.08 12.58
C ARG A 233 1.70 -14.74 13.32
N PRO A 234 2.84 -14.41 13.95
CA PRO A 234 3.09 -13.06 14.42
C PRO A 234 2.88 -12.03 13.30
N PRO A 235 2.42 -10.80 13.60
CA PRO A 235 2.19 -9.77 12.58
C PRO A 235 3.35 -9.52 11.61
N GLU A 236 4.60 -9.66 12.08
CA GLU A 236 5.83 -9.55 11.29
C GLU A 236 6.00 -10.69 10.28
N GLU A 237 5.39 -11.83 10.55
CA GLU A 237 5.52 -13.06 9.78
C GLU A 237 4.35 -13.32 8.83
N ARG A 238 3.30 -12.52 8.93
CA ARG A 238 2.17 -12.56 8.01
C ARG A 238 2.61 -12.27 6.58
N THR A 239 1.89 -12.84 5.62
CA THR A 239 2.28 -12.82 4.21
C THR A 239 1.20 -12.20 3.36
N HIS A 240 1.63 -11.49 2.32
CA HIS A 240 0.75 -10.73 1.45
C HIS A 240 0.46 -11.48 0.16
N ARG A 241 -0.83 -11.58 -0.16
CA ARG A 241 -1.33 -12.22 -1.36
C ARG A 241 -1.52 -11.18 -2.47
N PRO A 242 -0.94 -11.38 -3.67
CA PRO A 242 -1.26 -10.58 -4.84
C PRO A 242 -2.65 -10.90 -5.38
N PRO A 243 -3.29 -9.99 -6.14
CA PRO A 243 -4.42 -10.35 -6.98
C PRO A 243 -3.99 -11.25 -8.16
N PRO A 244 -4.93 -11.95 -8.83
CA PRO A 244 -4.59 -12.91 -9.88
C PRO A 244 -3.84 -12.35 -11.10
N TRP A 245 -3.94 -11.04 -11.35
CA TRP A 245 -3.29 -10.34 -12.46
C TRP A 245 -1.95 -9.70 -12.06
N MET A 246 -1.44 -10.01 -10.87
CA MET A 246 -0.17 -9.52 -10.37
C MET A 246 0.72 -10.71 -9.97
N ARG A 247 2.00 -10.65 -10.33
CA ARG A 247 3.00 -11.66 -9.96
C ARG A 247 4.22 -11.00 -9.35
N SER A 248 4.89 -11.73 -8.48
CA SER A 248 6.10 -11.27 -7.79
C SER A 248 7.21 -12.29 -7.93
N ARG A 249 8.44 -11.80 -8.05
CA ARG A 249 9.66 -12.57 -7.81
C ARG A 249 10.59 -11.79 -6.90
N VAL A 250 11.58 -12.51 -6.37
CA VAL A 250 12.64 -11.94 -5.56
C VAL A 250 13.94 -12.01 -6.34
N VAL A 251 14.67 -10.90 -6.41
CA VAL A 251 15.93 -10.83 -7.16
C VAL A 251 17.10 -10.40 -6.27
N ASP A 252 18.31 -10.78 -6.64
CA ASP A 252 19.53 -10.34 -5.98
C ASP A 252 19.68 -8.81 -6.12
N PRO A 253 20.00 -8.06 -5.04
CA PRO A 253 20.11 -6.61 -5.10
C PRO A 253 21.29 -6.09 -5.95
N VAL A 254 22.21 -6.96 -6.35
CA VAL A 254 23.39 -6.62 -7.17
C VAL A 254 23.24 -7.21 -8.57
N THR A 255 23.00 -8.52 -8.70
CA THR A 255 22.96 -9.18 -10.02
C THR A 255 21.61 -9.09 -10.71
N LEU A 256 20.53 -8.77 -9.95
CA LEU A 256 19.13 -8.82 -10.40
C LEU A 256 18.68 -10.21 -10.89
N GLU A 257 19.47 -11.26 -10.63
CA GLU A 257 19.09 -12.63 -10.90
C GLU A 257 18.03 -13.11 -9.91
N GLU A 258 17.13 -13.96 -10.37
CA GLU A 258 16.06 -14.50 -9.55
C GLU A 258 16.61 -15.38 -8.42
N ARG A 259 16.09 -15.15 -7.22
CA ARG A 259 16.45 -15.88 -6.01
C ARG A 259 15.51 -17.07 -5.83
N PRO A 260 15.99 -18.21 -5.30
CA PRO A 260 15.12 -19.32 -4.93
C PRO A 260 14.04 -18.90 -3.92
N LEU A 261 12.87 -19.53 -3.97
CA LEU A 261 11.80 -19.34 -2.99
C LEU A 261 12.32 -19.48 -1.55
N GLY A 262 11.80 -18.67 -0.63
CA GLY A 262 12.24 -18.62 0.77
C GLY A 262 13.54 -17.83 1.00
N ARG A 263 14.23 -17.35 -0.04
CA ARG A 263 15.41 -16.50 0.10
C ARG A 263 15.03 -15.01 0.02
N PRO A 264 15.65 -14.15 0.86
CA PRO A 264 15.43 -12.71 0.79
C PRO A 264 16.14 -12.10 -0.42
N GLY A 265 15.60 -10.97 -0.88
CA GLY A 265 16.14 -10.12 -1.95
C GLY A 265 15.19 -8.96 -2.24
N LEU A 266 15.41 -8.25 -3.34
CA LEU A 266 14.51 -7.18 -3.78
C LEU A 266 13.22 -7.73 -4.38
N LEU A 267 12.11 -7.08 -4.09
CA LEU A 267 10.83 -7.39 -4.69
C LEU A 267 10.75 -6.83 -6.12
N LEU A 268 10.37 -7.68 -7.06
CA LEU A 268 10.04 -7.30 -8.43
C LEU A 268 8.62 -7.76 -8.72
N HIS A 269 7.79 -6.81 -9.14
CA HIS A 269 6.38 -7.04 -9.40
C HIS A 269 6.07 -6.87 -10.88
N VAL A 270 5.25 -7.77 -11.42
CA VAL A 270 4.59 -7.59 -12.72
C VAL A 270 3.10 -7.39 -12.45
N ASP A 271 2.61 -6.18 -12.68
CA ASP A 271 1.24 -5.75 -12.47
C ASP A 271 0.54 -5.45 -13.80
N LEU A 272 -0.43 -6.28 -14.18
CA LEU A 272 -1.19 -6.05 -15.41
C LEU A 272 -2.20 -4.90 -15.27
N ALA A 273 -2.52 -4.46 -14.04
CA ALA A 273 -3.35 -3.27 -13.84
C ALA A 273 -2.63 -1.98 -14.30
N ASN A 274 -1.30 -1.99 -14.35
CA ASN A 274 -0.47 -0.88 -14.87
C ASN A 274 -0.48 -0.76 -16.41
N VAL A 275 -1.49 -1.29 -17.09
CA VAL A 275 -1.58 -1.12 -18.55
C VAL A 275 -1.59 0.37 -18.91
N GLY A 276 -0.73 0.73 -19.87
CA GLY A 276 -0.52 2.12 -20.25
C GLY A 276 0.42 2.91 -19.33
N SER A 277 1.13 2.25 -18.42
CA SER A 277 2.38 2.72 -17.83
C SER A 277 3.46 1.62 -17.90
N VAL A 278 4.09 1.26 -16.79
CA VAL A 278 5.08 0.20 -16.67
C VAL A 278 4.52 -0.94 -15.85
N SER A 279 4.43 -2.13 -16.46
CA SER A 279 3.93 -3.32 -15.78
C SER A 279 4.97 -4.03 -14.94
N ALA A 280 6.25 -4.04 -15.33
CA ALA A 280 7.32 -4.71 -14.59
C ALA A 280 8.13 -3.71 -13.77
N ILE A 281 8.01 -3.75 -12.46
CA ILE A 281 8.59 -2.79 -11.52
C ILE A 281 9.57 -3.50 -10.59
N LEU A 282 10.80 -2.99 -10.55
CA LEU A 282 11.80 -3.36 -9.55
C LEU A 282 11.71 -2.37 -8.39
N THR A 283 11.35 -2.86 -7.21
CA THR A 283 11.22 -2.01 -6.02
C THR A 283 12.54 -1.92 -5.25
N GLU A 284 12.58 -1.01 -4.27
CA GLU A 284 13.66 -0.95 -3.28
C GLU A 284 13.28 -1.67 -1.97
N ASP A 285 12.13 -2.37 -1.97
CA ASP A 285 11.64 -3.13 -0.83
C ASP A 285 12.22 -4.55 -0.87
N GLN A 286 12.67 -5.02 0.29
CA GLN A 286 13.14 -6.37 0.48
C GLN A 286 11.98 -7.29 0.87
N GLY A 287 12.02 -8.51 0.37
CA GLY A 287 11.03 -9.51 0.69
C GLY A 287 11.47 -10.93 0.38
N ILE A 288 10.56 -11.86 0.70
CA ILE A 288 10.70 -13.29 0.46
C ILE A 288 9.47 -13.75 -0.31
N ALA A 289 9.66 -14.44 -1.43
CA ALA A 289 8.58 -15.14 -2.14
C ALA A 289 8.41 -16.56 -1.59
N LEU A 290 7.16 -16.99 -1.43
CA LEU A 290 6.81 -18.28 -0.83
C LEU A 290 6.14 -19.23 -1.86
N PRO A 291 6.18 -20.56 -1.63
CA PRO A 291 5.60 -21.53 -2.56
C PRO A 291 4.11 -21.38 -2.85
N ASP A 292 3.35 -20.74 -1.96
CA ASP A 292 1.91 -20.50 -2.12
C ASP A 292 1.58 -19.23 -2.93
N GLY A 293 2.61 -18.58 -3.50
CA GLY A 293 2.49 -17.35 -4.30
C GLY A 293 2.38 -16.08 -3.47
N THR A 294 2.45 -16.16 -2.14
CA THR A 294 2.48 -14.98 -1.26
C THR A 294 3.90 -14.44 -1.11
N ILE A 295 4.00 -13.19 -0.66
CA ILE A 295 5.26 -12.55 -0.31
C ILE A 295 5.29 -12.18 1.17
N ARG A 296 6.47 -12.20 1.80
CA ARG A 296 6.71 -11.56 3.09
C ARG A 296 7.51 -10.30 2.85
N VAL A 297 6.96 -9.13 3.20
CA VAL A 297 7.66 -7.85 3.09
C VAL A 297 8.53 -7.64 4.32
N LEU A 298 9.84 -7.52 4.13
CA LEU A 298 10.83 -7.32 5.20
C LEU A 298 11.13 -5.83 5.47
N GLY A 299 10.61 -4.93 4.64
CA GLY A 299 10.86 -3.50 4.71
C GLY A 299 11.83 -3.03 3.63
N ARG A 300 12.20 -1.75 3.67
CA ARG A 300 13.10 -1.15 2.66
C ARG A 300 14.55 -1.47 2.97
N SER A 301 15.39 -1.63 1.96
CA SER A 301 16.83 -1.81 2.17
C SER A 301 17.43 -0.64 2.96
N PRO A 302 18.10 -0.88 4.11
CA PRO A 302 18.77 0.18 4.85
C PRO A 302 19.99 0.68 4.08
N GLY A 303 20.08 1.99 3.82
CA GLY A 303 21.22 2.61 3.13
C GLY A 303 20.87 3.31 1.81
N ALA A 304 21.90 3.53 0.97
CA ALA A 304 21.74 4.07 -0.38
C ALA A 304 20.89 3.13 -1.27
N GLU A 305 20.35 3.66 -2.38
CA GLU A 305 19.59 2.87 -3.35
C GLU A 305 20.40 1.59 -3.72
N PRO A 306 19.78 0.40 -3.74
CA PRO A 306 20.47 -0.83 -4.08
C PRO A 306 21.20 -0.71 -5.41
N ARG A 307 22.44 -1.24 -5.49
CA ARG A 307 23.31 -1.11 -6.67
C ARG A 307 22.60 -1.55 -7.96
N GLY A 308 21.81 -2.63 -7.91
CA GLY A 308 21.01 -3.09 -9.05
C GLY A 308 19.96 -2.09 -9.51
N CYS A 309 19.27 -1.39 -8.60
CA CYS A 309 18.32 -0.33 -8.96
C CYS A 309 19.03 0.87 -9.60
N SER A 310 20.22 1.24 -9.12
CA SER A 310 21.00 2.33 -9.69
C SER A 310 21.51 2.00 -11.09
N LEU A 311 22.06 0.81 -11.31
CA LEU A 311 22.50 0.35 -12.64
C LEU A 311 21.33 0.25 -13.62
N ALA A 312 20.18 -0.30 -13.19
CA ALA A 312 18.98 -0.36 -14.02
C ALA A 312 18.47 1.03 -14.42
N LEU A 313 18.61 2.04 -13.55
CA LEU A 313 18.28 3.42 -13.84
C LEU A 313 19.28 4.05 -14.83
N GLU A 314 20.57 3.83 -14.65
CA GLU A 314 21.61 4.29 -15.58
C GLU A 314 21.37 3.74 -16.98
N ASP A 315 21.17 2.43 -17.13
CA ASP A 315 20.88 1.82 -18.41
C ASP A 315 19.60 2.38 -19.06
N LEU A 316 18.58 2.69 -18.25
CA LEU A 316 17.33 3.28 -18.72
C LEU A 316 17.53 4.70 -19.25
N LEU A 317 18.35 5.50 -18.56
CA LEU A 317 18.67 6.87 -18.97
C LEU A 317 19.59 6.89 -20.19
N GLU A 318 20.52 5.93 -20.31
CA GLU A 318 21.39 5.77 -21.47
C GLU A 318 20.63 5.33 -22.72
N ALA A 319 19.71 4.36 -22.60
CA ALA A 319 18.90 3.87 -23.71
C ALA A 319 17.92 4.90 -24.31
N ARG A 320 17.88 6.12 -23.76
CA ARG A 320 17.10 7.26 -24.28
C ARG A 320 17.96 8.24 -25.10
N ARG A 321 19.28 8.22 -24.92
CA ARG A 321 20.21 9.07 -25.68
C ARG A 321 20.35 8.54 -27.11
#